data_AF-A0A5N3VHD0-F1
#
_entry.id   AF-A0A5N3VHD0-F1
#
_cell.length_a   1.000
_cell.length_b   1.000
_cell.length_c   1.000
_cell.angle_alpha   90.00
_cell.angle_beta   90.00
_cell.angle_gamma   90.00
#
_symmetry.space_group_name_H-M   'P 1'
#
loop_
_entity.id
_entity.type
_entity.pdbx_description
1 polymer ?
#
loop_
_entity_poly.entity_id
_entity_poly.type
_entity_poly.pdbx_seq_one_letter_code
_entity_poly.pdbx_strand_id
1 'polypeptide(L)'
;MAALGKAAARWAPGLWRRAVRAAVWLGGRRFASGGAQSPPTFGLLLDIDGVLVRGHQVIPAAQEAFRWLLDPQGQLRVPVVFVTNAGNISQCTKAEELSAQLGFQVEPDQVILSHSPMKLFSQHHDRRMLVSGQGPLVENARALGFKHLVTVDELRAAFPVLDMVDLQRRPKTTPLPRNDFPAIEVESPGVSQLKMQCVHRCVVCSQVRRCASV
;
A
#
# COMPACT_ATOMS: atom_id res chain seq x y z
N MET A 1 19.15 -48.57 -1.97
CA MET A 1 18.68 -47.38 -1.22
C MET A 1 18.20 -46.37 -2.25
N ALA A 2 16.92 -46.02 -2.19
CA ALA A 2 16.08 -45.56 -3.30
C ALA A 2 16.44 -44.20 -3.91
N ALA A 3 16.22 -44.09 -5.22
CA ALA A 3 16.07 -42.84 -5.96
C ALA A 3 14.74 -42.16 -5.58
N LEU A 4 14.75 -40.84 -5.42
CA LEU A 4 13.53 -40.03 -5.28
C LEU A 4 13.57 -38.88 -6.28
N GLY A 5 12.50 -38.83 -7.08
CA GLY A 5 12.37 -38.09 -8.31
C GLY A 5 12.13 -36.59 -8.15
N LYS A 6 12.42 -35.89 -9.24
CA LYS A 6 12.12 -34.48 -9.50
C LYS A 6 10.60 -34.25 -9.57
N ALA A 7 10.13 -33.13 -9.03
CA ALA A 7 8.83 -32.55 -9.42
C ALA A 7 9.00 -31.05 -9.67
N ALA A 8 9.06 -30.68 -10.94
CA ALA A 8 8.98 -29.31 -11.42
C ALA A 8 7.51 -28.92 -11.57
N ALA A 9 7.05 -27.94 -10.78
CA ALA A 9 5.72 -27.36 -10.96
C ALA A 9 5.74 -26.39 -12.14
N ARG A 10 5.10 -26.79 -13.24
CA ARG A 10 4.92 -26.00 -14.45
C ARG A 10 3.92 -24.88 -14.19
N TRP A 11 4.34 -23.64 -14.38
CA TRP A 11 3.44 -22.48 -14.45
C TRP A 11 2.81 -22.41 -15.84
N ALA A 12 1.50 -22.63 -15.94
CA ALA A 12 0.74 -22.41 -17.17
C ALA A 12 0.20 -20.96 -17.20
N PRO A 13 0.49 -20.17 -18.25
CA PRO A 13 -0.03 -18.81 -18.36
C PRO A 13 -1.39 -18.82 -19.08
N GLY A 14 -2.42 -18.30 -18.41
CA GLY A 14 -3.66 -17.90 -19.09
C GLY A 14 -4.93 -18.26 -18.34
N LEU A 15 -5.40 -17.38 -17.44
CA LEU A 15 -6.80 -17.39 -16.97
C LEU A 15 -7.21 -16.11 -16.19
N TRP A 16 -6.76 -14.93 -16.63
CA TRP A 16 -7.06 -13.68 -15.91
C TRP A 16 -7.86 -12.63 -16.71
N ARG A 17 -8.59 -13.05 -17.75
CA ARG A 17 -9.66 -12.22 -18.31
C ARG A 17 -10.98 -12.49 -17.58
N ARG A 18 -11.09 -12.11 -16.29
CA ARG A 18 -12.39 -11.96 -15.58
C ARG A 18 -12.35 -11.30 -14.18
N ALA A 19 -11.23 -10.69 -13.77
CA ALA A 19 -11.09 -10.12 -12.43
C ALA A 19 -11.64 -8.70 -12.25
N VAL A 20 -12.82 -8.40 -12.82
CA VAL A 20 -13.59 -7.17 -12.47
C VAL A 20 -15.08 -7.48 -12.15
N ARG A 21 -15.50 -8.76 -12.09
CA ARG A 21 -16.91 -9.09 -11.74
C ARG A 21 -17.13 -10.26 -10.78
N ALA A 22 -16.13 -10.71 -10.02
CA ALA A 22 -16.30 -11.88 -9.13
C ALA A 22 -15.49 -11.79 -7.82
N ALA A 23 -15.54 -10.64 -7.14
CA ALA A 23 -15.28 -10.58 -5.69
C ALA A 23 -16.58 -10.69 -4.89
N VAL A 24 -17.59 -11.33 -5.48
CA VAL A 24 -18.77 -11.83 -4.78
C VAL A 24 -18.40 -13.25 -4.32
N TRP A 25 -18.12 -13.38 -3.02
CA TRP A 25 -18.34 -14.61 -2.25
C TRP A 25 -17.64 -15.89 -2.77
N LEU A 26 -16.32 -16.02 -2.57
CA LEU A 26 -15.67 -17.34 -2.56
C LEU A 26 -14.64 -17.43 -1.42
N GLY A 27 -15.14 -17.27 -0.20
CA GLY A 27 -14.43 -17.55 1.05
C GLY A 27 -15.47 -17.93 2.11
N GLY A 28 -16.02 -19.14 1.99
CA GLY A 28 -17.14 -19.60 2.81
C GLY A 28 -16.79 -19.77 4.27
N ARG A 29 -17.08 -18.75 5.09
CA ARG A 29 -17.61 -18.96 6.43
C ARG A 29 -19.11 -18.76 6.36
N ARG A 30 -19.86 -19.81 6.66
CA ARG A 30 -21.32 -19.78 6.75
C ARG A 30 -21.70 -18.77 7.82
N PHE A 31 -22.42 -17.71 7.45
CA PHE A 31 -23.24 -16.98 8.40
C PHE A 31 -24.15 -18.01 9.08
N ALA A 32 -23.94 -18.24 10.37
CA ALA A 32 -24.74 -19.19 11.13
C ALA A 32 -26.19 -18.70 11.12
N SER A 33 -27.06 -19.55 10.60
CA SER A 33 -28.48 -19.34 10.41
C SER A 33 -29.21 -19.12 11.74
N GLY A 34 -29.69 -17.90 11.94
CA GLY A 34 -30.69 -17.54 12.95
C GLY A 34 -31.66 -16.53 12.36
N GLY A 35 -32.77 -17.01 11.79
CA GLY A 35 -33.81 -16.18 11.15
C GLY A 35 -33.43 -15.68 9.76
N ALA A 36 -34.31 -15.88 8.78
CA ALA A 36 -34.13 -15.40 7.41
C ALA A 36 -34.19 -13.86 7.36
N GLN A 37 -33.10 -13.19 7.72
CA GLN A 37 -32.91 -11.78 7.39
C GLN A 37 -32.24 -11.68 6.03
N SER A 38 -32.80 -10.85 5.15
CA SER A 38 -32.17 -10.50 3.88
C SER A 38 -30.78 -9.93 4.14
N PRO A 39 -29.78 -10.23 3.28
CA PRO A 39 -28.46 -9.67 3.44
C PRO A 39 -28.52 -8.13 3.47
N PRO A 40 -27.65 -7.47 4.25
CA PRO A 40 -27.63 -6.02 4.33
C PRO A 40 -27.41 -5.40 2.95
N THR A 41 -28.15 -4.33 2.65
CA THR A 41 -28.10 -3.63 1.36
C THR A 41 -27.02 -2.56 1.29
N PHE A 42 -26.30 -2.34 2.40
CA PHE A 42 -25.26 -1.32 2.53
C PHE A 42 -24.06 -1.88 3.32
N GLY A 43 -22.95 -1.16 3.26
CA GLY A 43 -21.75 -1.42 4.05
C GLY A 43 -21.10 -0.11 4.50
N LEU A 44 -20.12 -0.21 5.40
CA LEU A 44 -19.41 0.92 5.97
C LEU A 44 -17.94 0.92 5.55
N LEU A 45 -17.43 2.09 5.17
CA LEU A 45 -16.01 2.34 4.98
C LEU A 45 -15.58 3.36 6.04
N LEU A 46 -14.74 2.93 6.98
CA LEU A 46 -14.36 3.73 8.15
C LEU A 46 -12.89 4.12 8.08
N ASP A 47 -12.62 5.42 8.16
CA ASP A 47 -11.25 5.89 8.40
C ASP A 47 -10.78 5.41 9.78
N ILE A 48 -9.48 5.19 9.97
CA ILE A 48 -8.91 4.75 11.25
C ILE A 48 -8.45 5.96 12.06
N ASP A 49 -7.60 6.79 11.46
CA ASP A 49 -6.86 7.84 12.17
C ASP A 49 -7.75 9.07 12.40
N GLY A 50 -8.07 9.35 13.66
CA GLY A 50 -8.97 10.44 14.05
C GLY A 50 -10.45 10.07 14.08
N VAL A 51 -10.81 8.87 13.62
CA VAL A 51 -12.20 8.34 13.65
C VAL A 51 -12.35 7.17 14.62
N LEU A 52 -11.48 6.17 14.53
CA LEU A 52 -11.48 5.02 15.44
C LEU A 52 -10.42 5.14 16.52
N VAL A 53 -9.26 5.71 16.16
CA VAL A 53 -8.07 5.77 17.01
C VAL A 53 -7.47 7.16 16.94
N ARG A 54 -6.95 7.66 18.06
CA ARG A 54 -6.12 8.87 18.13
C ARG A 54 -4.77 8.50 18.73
N GLY A 55 -3.73 8.49 17.90
CA GLY A 55 -2.41 7.99 18.31
C GLY A 55 -2.47 6.49 18.60
N HIS A 56 -2.24 6.09 19.85
CA HIS A 56 -2.32 4.69 20.29
C HIS A 56 -3.58 4.38 21.11
N GLN A 57 -4.47 5.36 21.28
CA GLN A 57 -5.69 5.20 22.10
C GLN A 57 -6.93 5.13 21.22
N VAL A 58 -7.80 4.18 21.53
CA VAL A 58 -9.10 4.05 20.86
C VAL A 58 -10.03 5.15 21.32
N ILE A 59 -10.77 5.73 20.38
CA ILE A 59 -11.79 6.73 20.68
C ILE A 59 -12.97 6.01 21.37
N PRO A 60 -13.39 6.41 22.58
CA PRO A 60 -14.44 5.68 23.33
C PRO A 60 -15.75 5.51 22.55
N ALA A 61 -16.14 6.53 21.77
CA ALA A 61 -17.32 6.48 20.91
C ALA A 61 -17.22 5.40 19.82
N ALA A 62 -16.01 5.09 19.33
CA ALA A 62 -15.80 4.02 18.37
C ALA A 62 -16.06 2.64 19.00
N GLN A 63 -15.57 2.41 20.22
CA GLN A 63 -15.88 1.16 20.95
C GLN A 63 -17.37 0.99 21.19
N GLU A 64 -18.08 2.08 21.50
CA GLU A 64 -19.54 2.06 21.61
C GLU A 64 -20.23 1.72 20.30
N ALA A 65 -19.83 2.34 19.19
CA ALA A 65 -20.39 2.04 17.88
C ALA A 65 -20.19 0.55 17.51
N PHE A 66 -19.02 -0.03 17.80
CA PHE A 66 -18.78 -1.45 17.54
C PHE A 66 -19.59 -2.39 18.44
N ARG A 67 -19.93 -2.00 19.67
CA ARG A 67 -20.90 -2.77 20.50
C ARG A 67 -22.26 -2.91 19.81
N TRP A 68 -22.65 -1.95 18.98
CA TRP A 68 -23.94 -1.97 18.27
C TRP A 68 -23.81 -2.69 16.92
N LEU A 69 -22.67 -2.54 16.25
CA LEU A 69 -22.38 -3.19 14.97
C LEU A 69 -22.08 -4.68 15.07
N LEU A 70 -21.68 -5.17 16.26
CA LEU A 70 -21.42 -6.58 16.49
C LEU A 70 -22.69 -7.31 16.95
N ASP A 71 -22.84 -8.55 16.50
CA ASP A 71 -23.82 -9.50 17.02
C ASP A 71 -23.32 -10.17 18.31
N PRO A 72 -24.16 -10.95 19.02
CA PRO A 72 -23.73 -11.66 20.23
C PRO A 72 -22.58 -12.67 20.01
N GLN A 73 -22.29 -13.04 18.77
CA GLN A 73 -21.19 -13.93 18.37
C GLN A 73 -19.91 -13.15 18.02
N GLY A 74 -19.92 -11.82 18.14
CA GLY A 74 -18.79 -10.96 17.79
C GLY A 74 -18.58 -10.83 16.28
N GLN A 75 -19.60 -11.08 15.47
CA GLN A 75 -19.57 -10.88 14.02
C GLN A 75 -20.21 -9.54 13.65
N LEU A 76 -19.70 -8.90 12.60
CA LEU A 76 -20.26 -7.65 12.10
C LEU A 76 -21.62 -7.89 11.45
N ARG A 77 -22.63 -7.13 11.88
CA ARG A 77 -24.00 -7.16 11.33
C ARG A 77 -24.09 -6.62 9.91
N VAL A 78 -23.14 -5.79 9.51
CA VAL A 78 -23.02 -5.22 8.15
C VAL A 78 -21.57 -5.30 7.67
N PRO A 79 -21.29 -5.38 6.36
CA PRO A 79 -19.93 -5.34 5.85
C PRO A 79 -19.22 -4.05 6.27
N VAL A 80 -18.04 -4.18 6.90
CA VAL A 80 -17.19 -3.05 7.28
C VAL A 80 -15.80 -3.24 6.69
N VAL A 81 -15.28 -2.17 6.10
CA VAL A 81 -13.90 -2.04 5.62
C VAL A 81 -13.26 -0.83 6.31
N PHE A 82 -12.00 -0.96 6.67
CA PHE A 82 -11.20 0.05 7.32
C PHE A 82 -10.24 0.67 6.33
N VAL A 83 -10.13 1.99 6.30
CA VAL A 83 -9.22 2.71 5.42
C VAL A 83 -8.29 3.60 6.25
N THR A 84 -7.02 3.68 5.87
CA THR A 84 -6.06 4.59 6.48
C THR A 84 -5.02 5.00 5.45
N ASN A 85 -4.47 6.19 5.62
CA ASN A 85 -3.35 6.67 4.83
C ASN A 85 -1.98 6.09 5.27
N ALA A 86 -1.95 5.22 6.30
CA ALA A 86 -0.73 4.53 6.72
C ALA A 86 -0.10 3.76 5.54
N GLY A 87 1.20 3.98 5.33
CA GLY A 87 1.97 3.38 4.23
C GLY A 87 3.19 2.57 4.68
N ASN A 88 3.54 2.63 5.95
CA ASN A 88 4.75 2.04 6.55
C ASN A 88 4.50 0.71 7.29
N ILE A 89 3.34 0.10 7.06
CA ILE A 89 2.88 -1.11 7.74
C ILE A 89 2.26 -2.09 6.74
N SER A 90 2.19 -3.37 7.06
CA SER A 90 1.47 -4.36 6.25
C SER A 90 -0.02 -4.39 6.61
N GLN A 91 -0.88 -4.86 5.69
CA GLN A 91 -2.31 -5.04 5.98
C GLN A 91 -2.54 -6.00 7.16
N CYS A 92 -1.74 -7.07 7.25
CA CYS A 92 -1.84 -8.05 8.33
C CYS A 92 -1.53 -7.41 9.70
N THR A 93 -0.39 -6.74 9.81
CA THR A 93 0.01 -6.08 11.06
C THR A 93 -1.01 -5.02 11.46
N LYS A 94 -1.55 -4.26 10.50
CA LYS A 94 -2.54 -3.24 10.81
C LYS A 94 -3.88 -3.83 11.27
N ALA A 95 -4.29 -4.96 10.69
CA ALA A 95 -5.49 -5.68 11.10
C ALA A 95 -5.33 -6.26 12.52
N GLU A 96 -4.16 -6.79 12.87
CA GLU A 96 -3.84 -7.26 14.21
C GLU A 96 -3.88 -6.13 15.24
N GLU A 97 -3.26 -4.98 14.94
CA GLU A 97 -3.34 -3.78 15.80
C GLU A 97 -4.79 -3.35 16.04
N LEU A 98 -5.57 -3.26 14.96
CA LEU A 98 -6.95 -2.82 15.04
C LEU A 98 -7.82 -3.83 15.79
N SER A 99 -7.54 -5.12 15.65
CA SER A 99 -8.23 -6.18 16.39
C SER A 99 -8.00 -6.07 17.89
N ALA A 100 -6.76 -5.85 18.30
CA ALA A 100 -6.40 -5.65 19.71
C ALA A 100 -7.05 -4.38 20.28
N GLN A 101 -7.14 -3.32 19.48
CA GLN A 101 -7.74 -2.03 19.86
C GLN A 101 -9.27 -2.11 20.01
N LEU A 102 -9.95 -2.69 19.03
CA LEU A 102 -11.42 -2.73 18.99
C LEU A 102 -12.02 -3.92 19.75
N GLY A 103 -11.22 -4.93 20.09
CA GLY A 103 -11.67 -6.09 20.86
C GLY A 103 -12.44 -7.13 20.04
N PHE A 104 -12.31 -7.12 18.72
CA PHE A 104 -12.85 -8.16 17.83
C PHE A 104 -11.90 -8.43 16.67
N GLN A 105 -12.04 -9.58 16.02
CA GLN A 105 -11.16 -9.99 14.92
C GLN A 105 -11.41 -9.15 13.66
N VAL A 106 -10.39 -8.43 13.19
CA VAL A 106 -10.34 -7.75 11.89
C VAL A 106 -9.45 -8.56 10.96
N GLU A 107 -9.96 -8.90 9.78
CA GLU A 107 -9.18 -9.63 8.78
C GLU A 107 -8.34 -8.67 7.91
N PRO A 108 -7.15 -9.09 7.43
CA PRO A 108 -6.28 -8.24 6.59
C PRO A 108 -6.98 -7.70 5.33
N ASP A 109 -7.88 -8.48 4.74
CA ASP A 109 -8.66 -8.08 3.55
C ASP A 109 -9.69 -6.98 3.85
N GLN A 110 -10.02 -6.74 5.13
CA GLN A 110 -10.87 -5.63 5.54
C GLN A 110 -10.08 -4.32 5.70
N VAL A 111 -8.76 -4.32 5.55
CA VAL A 111 -7.91 -3.13 5.75
C VAL A 111 -7.39 -2.61 4.41
N ILE A 112 -7.65 -1.34 4.12
CA ILE A 112 -7.14 -0.61 2.96
C ILE A 112 -6.12 0.42 3.46
N LEU A 113 -4.84 0.14 3.20
CA LEU A 113 -3.71 1.05 3.38
C LEU A 113 -3.55 1.97 2.17
N SER A 114 -2.77 3.05 2.31
CA SER A 114 -2.53 4.03 1.23
C SER A 114 -1.96 3.42 -0.05
N HIS A 115 -1.14 2.37 0.07
CA HIS A 115 -0.53 1.68 -1.07
C HIS A 115 -1.38 0.53 -1.63
N SER A 116 -2.47 0.13 -0.99
CA SER A 116 -3.32 -1.00 -1.45
C SER A 116 -3.85 -0.83 -2.89
N PRO A 117 -4.29 0.36 -3.33
CA PRO A 117 -4.72 0.56 -4.71
C PRO A 117 -3.66 0.23 -5.76
N MET A 118 -2.37 0.24 -5.39
CA MET A 118 -1.27 -0.11 -6.29
C MET A 118 -1.40 -1.53 -6.88
N LYS A 119 -2.07 -2.45 -6.16
CA LYS A 119 -2.34 -3.82 -6.62
C LYS A 119 -3.13 -3.89 -7.93
N LEU A 120 -3.90 -2.84 -8.25
CA LEU A 120 -4.69 -2.75 -9.48
C LEU A 120 -3.84 -2.42 -10.71
N PHE A 121 -2.63 -1.87 -10.53
CA PHE A 121 -1.76 -1.40 -11.61
C PHE A 121 -0.84 -2.50 -12.14
N SER A 122 -1.43 -3.64 -12.46
CA SER A 122 -0.72 -4.84 -12.92
C SER A 122 0.19 -4.60 -14.13
N GLN A 123 -0.13 -3.62 -14.99
CA GLN A 123 0.71 -3.23 -16.12
C GLN A 123 2.09 -2.67 -15.73
N HIS A 124 2.29 -2.33 -14.46
CA HIS A 124 3.54 -1.79 -13.93
C HIS A 124 4.30 -2.78 -13.04
N HIS A 125 3.74 -3.96 -12.75
CA HIS A 125 4.35 -4.93 -11.83
C HIS A 125 5.69 -5.50 -12.33
N ASP A 126 5.85 -5.59 -13.66
CA ASP A 126 7.09 -6.02 -14.33
C ASP A 126 8.05 -4.85 -14.64
N ARG A 127 7.70 -3.61 -14.31
CA ARG A 127 8.60 -2.46 -14.48
C ARG A 127 9.53 -2.34 -13.28
N ARG A 128 10.69 -1.70 -13.48
CA ARG A 128 11.58 -1.32 -12.39
C ARG A 128 11.01 -0.11 -11.66
N MET A 129 10.71 -0.27 -10.38
CA MET A 129 10.08 0.75 -9.55
C MET A 129 11.04 1.22 -8.46
N LEU A 130 11.17 2.54 -8.32
CA LEU A 130 11.81 3.14 -7.16
C LEU A 130 10.81 3.15 -6.00
N VAL A 131 11.17 2.57 -4.86
CA VAL A 131 10.38 2.57 -3.62
C VAL A 131 11.08 3.43 -2.56
N SER A 132 10.27 4.27 -1.90
CA SER A 132 10.74 5.26 -0.92
C SER A 132 9.72 5.39 0.21
N GLY A 133 10.20 5.52 1.44
CA GLY A 133 9.36 5.69 2.63
C GLY A 133 10.00 5.08 3.87
N GLN A 134 9.17 4.68 4.82
CA GLN A 134 9.59 4.00 6.05
C GLN A 134 8.90 2.64 6.17
N GLY A 135 9.47 1.75 6.98
CA GLY A 135 8.92 0.42 7.23
C GLY A 135 9.34 -0.63 6.18
N PRO A 136 8.66 -1.78 6.12
CA PRO A 136 8.99 -2.90 5.26
C PRO A 136 8.54 -2.65 3.80
N LEU A 137 9.14 -1.62 3.17
CA LEU A 137 8.74 -1.13 1.84
C LEU A 137 8.83 -2.20 0.76
N VAL A 138 9.93 -2.98 0.79
CA VAL A 138 10.21 -4.00 -0.24
C VAL A 138 9.22 -5.14 -0.11
N GLU A 139 8.93 -5.58 1.11
CA GLU A 139 7.95 -6.61 1.42
C GLU A 139 6.54 -6.17 1.02
N ASN A 140 6.14 -4.94 1.39
CA ASN A 140 4.85 -4.37 1.03
C ASN A 140 4.69 -4.28 -0.50
N ALA A 141 5.69 -3.77 -1.21
CA ALA A 141 5.64 -3.66 -2.66
C ALA A 141 5.62 -5.04 -3.36
N ARG A 142 6.36 -6.03 -2.83
CA ARG A 142 6.30 -7.41 -3.34
C ARG A 142 4.93 -8.05 -3.12
N ALA A 143 4.31 -7.82 -1.96
CA ALA A 143 2.96 -8.31 -1.67
C ALA A 143 1.89 -7.75 -2.62
N LEU A 144 2.09 -6.53 -3.12
CA LEU A 144 1.24 -5.91 -4.15
C LEU A 144 1.47 -6.51 -5.55
N GLY A 145 2.59 -7.18 -5.78
CA GLY A 145 2.93 -7.87 -7.04
C GLY A 145 4.09 -7.26 -7.82
N PHE A 146 4.75 -6.21 -7.32
CA PHE A 146 5.92 -5.63 -7.99
C PHE A 146 7.14 -6.54 -7.89
N LYS A 147 7.83 -6.73 -9.02
CA LYS A 147 8.95 -7.68 -9.13
C LYS A 147 10.32 -7.03 -9.05
N HIS A 148 10.48 -5.89 -9.73
CA HIS A 148 11.77 -5.21 -9.85
C HIS A 148 11.76 -3.93 -9.03
N LEU A 149 12.30 -4.01 -7.83
CA LEU A 149 12.31 -2.90 -6.88
C LEU A 149 13.73 -2.34 -6.76
N VAL A 150 13.82 -1.02 -6.64
CA VAL A 150 15.03 -0.29 -6.26
C VAL A 150 14.65 0.57 -5.07
N THR A 151 15.40 0.48 -3.98
CA THR A 151 15.22 1.32 -2.81
C THR A 151 15.98 2.63 -2.96
N VAL A 152 15.60 3.66 -2.20
CA VAL A 152 16.39 4.89 -2.10
C VAL A 152 17.81 4.58 -1.61
N ASP A 153 17.98 3.57 -0.75
CA ASP A 153 19.29 3.13 -0.26
C ASP A 153 20.20 2.54 -1.34
N GLU A 154 19.63 1.80 -2.29
CA GLU A 154 20.37 1.30 -3.46
C GLU A 154 20.67 2.43 -4.45
N LEU A 155 19.70 3.34 -4.66
CA LEU A 155 19.88 4.49 -5.55
C LEU A 155 20.99 5.43 -5.05
N ARG A 156 21.01 5.75 -3.75
CA ARG A 156 22.06 6.59 -3.15
C ARG A 156 23.43 5.93 -3.21
N ALA A 157 23.50 4.60 -3.10
CA ALA A 157 24.76 3.87 -3.19
C ALA A 157 25.33 3.89 -4.61
N ALA A 158 24.47 3.77 -5.62
CA ALA A 158 24.85 3.84 -7.02
C ALA A 158 25.19 5.28 -7.47
N PHE A 159 24.51 6.29 -6.93
CA PHE A 159 24.69 7.70 -7.32
C PHE A 159 24.82 8.63 -6.09
N PRO A 160 25.98 8.64 -5.41
CA PRO A 160 26.17 9.42 -4.17
C PRO A 160 25.97 10.93 -4.34
N VAL A 161 26.25 11.46 -5.54
CA VAL A 161 26.07 12.88 -5.87
C VAL A 161 24.61 13.35 -5.85
N LEU A 162 23.64 12.42 -5.90
CA LEU A 162 22.21 12.74 -5.82
C LEU A 162 21.72 12.94 -4.38
N ASP A 163 22.48 12.47 -3.38
CA ASP A 163 22.17 12.62 -1.97
C ASP A 163 23.00 13.77 -1.36
N MET A 164 22.60 15.00 -1.68
CA MET A 164 23.29 16.21 -1.21
C MET A 164 22.88 16.65 0.20
N VAL A 165 21.89 15.99 0.80
CA VAL A 165 21.37 16.29 2.14
C VAL A 165 22.11 15.52 3.23
N ASP A 166 22.69 14.36 2.92
CA ASP A 166 23.61 13.66 3.82
C ASP A 166 25.00 14.33 3.81
N LEU A 167 25.23 15.23 4.77
CA LEU A 167 26.49 15.97 4.90
C LEU A 167 27.71 15.08 5.16
N GLN A 168 27.53 13.86 5.67
CA GLN A 168 28.65 12.94 5.90
C GLN A 168 29.14 12.32 4.59
N ARG A 169 28.24 12.14 3.62
CA ARG A 169 28.49 11.46 2.35
C ARG A 169 28.58 12.40 1.16
N ARG A 170 28.18 13.66 1.36
CA ARG A 170 28.24 14.72 0.36
C ARG A 170 29.66 14.81 -0.23
N PRO A 171 29.80 14.74 -1.57
CA PRO A 171 31.07 15.04 -2.23
C PRO A 171 31.56 16.44 -1.83
N LYS A 172 32.79 16.53 -1.32
CA LYS A 172 33.40 17.82 -0.94
C LYS A 172 33.81 18.66 -2.16
N THR A 173 33.83 18.04 -3.33
CA THR A 173 34.15 18.65 -4.61
C THR A 173 32.92 18.58 -5.50
N THR A 174 32.41 19.74 -5.93
CA THR A 174 31.31 19.81 -6.90
C THR A 174 31.89 19.74 -8.31
N PRO A 175 31.51 18.76 -9.16
CA PRO A 175 31.86 18.78 -10.57
C PRO A 175 31.28 20.03 -11.26
N LEU A 176 31.95 20.53 -12.31
CA LEU A 176 31.45 21.67 -13.08
C LEU A 176 30.06 21.36 -13.69
N PRO A 177 29.10 22.31 -13.66
CA PRO A 177 27.80 22.13 -14.29
C PRO A 177 27.94 21.84 -15.78
N ARG A 178 27.27 20.79 -16.25
CA ARG A 178 27.16 20.46 -17.67
C ARG A 178 26.00 21.25 -18.29
N ASN A 179 26.32 22.14 -19.24
CA ASN A 179 25.34 22.97 -19.94
C ASN A 179 24.68 22.27 -21.15
N ASP A 180 25.03 21.01 -21.43
CA ASP A 180 24.60 20.20 -22.58
C ASP A 180 23.46 19.22 -22.24
N PHE A 181 22.84 19.35 -21.06
CA PHE A 181 21.82 18.42 -20.63
C PHE A 181 20.48 18.66 -21.35
N PRO A 182 19.91 17.65 -22.03
CA PRO A 182 18.65 17.80 -22.77
C PRO A 182 17.47 18.07 -21.83
N ALA A 183 16.45 18.77 -22.33
CA ALA A 183 15.22 19.01 -21.58
C ALA A 183 14.55 17.67 -21.19
N ILE A 184 14.30 17.48 -19.89
CA ILE A 184 13.53 16.31 -19.42
C ILE A 184 12.06 16.59 -19.68
N GLU A 185 11.48 15.86 -20.62
CA GLU A 185 10.03 15.79 -20.80
C GLU A 185 9.44 14.89 -19.69
N VAL A 186 8.65 15.47 -18.80
CA VAL A 186 7.88 14.72 -17.81
C VAL A 186 6.47 14.57 -18.33
N GLU A 187 6.14 13.38 -18.83
CA GLU A 187 4.79 13.04 -19.24
C GLU A 187 3.94 12.87 -17.97
N SER A 188 3.24 13.93 -17.59
CA SER A 188 2.21 13.88 -16.55
C SER A 188 0.91 13.41 -17.21
N PRO A 189 0.43 12.17 -16.97
CA PRO A 189 -0.89 11.79 -17.43
C PRO A 189 -1.91 12.78 -16.86
N GLY A 190 -2.82 13.23 -17.73
CA GLY A 190 -3.76 14.32 -17.48
C GLY A 190 -4.40 14.28 -16.10
N VAL A 191 -4.47 15.47 -15.50
CA VAL A 191 -5.08 15.75 -14.20
C VAL A 191 -6.58 15.43 -14.26
N SER A 192 -6.97 14.17 -14.07
CA SER A 192 -8.36 13.79 -13.74
C SER A 192 -8.53 12.43 -13.06
N GLN A 193 -7.50 11.60 -12.90
CA GLN A 193 -7.65 10.32 -12.20
C GLN A 193 -6.49 10.08 -11.23
N LEU A 194 -6.86 9.95 -9.96
CA LEU A 194 -6.04 9.59 -8.80
C LEU A 194 -4.62 10.16 -8.79
N LYS A 195 -4.45 11.20 -7.97
CA LYS A 195 -3.16 11.59 -7.42
C LYS A 195 -2.66 10.46 -6.51
N MET A 196 -2.17 9.36 -7.09
CA MET A 196 -1.31 8.43 -6.37
C MET A 196 -0.05 9.21 -6.00
N GLN A 197 0.01 9.67 -4.76
CA GLN A 197 1.26 10.14 -4.17
C GLN A 197 2.16 8.93 -3.91
N CYS A 198 2.67 8.35 -4.99
CA CYS A 198 3.94 7.66 -5.00
C CYS A 198 4.99 8.75 -5.27
N VAL A 199 5.40 9.47 -4.21
CA VAL A 199 6.49 10.46 -4.13
C VAL A 199 6.87 11.08 -5.49
N HIS A 200 5.95 11.80 -6.13
CA HIS A 200 6.27 12.63 -7.29
C HIS A 200 6.76 13.99 -6.80
N ARG A 201 7.97 13.99 -6.26
CA ARG A 201 8.88 15.14 -6.17
C ARG A 201 10.25 14.61 -5.77
N CYS A 202 11.02 14.13 -6.75
CA CYS A 202 12.47 14.27 -6.66
C CYS A 202 12.75 15.76 -6.44
N VAL A 203 13.06 16.15 -5.21
CA VAL A 203 13.43 17.51 -4.80
C VAL A 203 14.70 18.01 -5.54
N VAL A 204 15.41 17.12 -6.23
CA VAL A 204 16.58 17.45 -7.05
C VAL A 204 16.25 18.42 -8.20
N CYS A 205 15.02 18.45 -8.72
CA CYS A 205 14.71 19.28 -9.91
C CYS A 205 14.25 20.72 -9.58
N SER A 206 13.76 21.02 -8.37
CA SER A 206 13.25 22.37 -8.05
C SER A 206 14.33 23.35 -7.60
N GLN A 207 15.49 22.87 -7.15
CA GLN A 207 16.58 23.75 -6.67
C GLN A 207 17.40 24.36 -7.81
N VAL A 208 17.35 23.80 -9.02
CA VAL A 208 18.06 24.35 -10.18
C VAL A 208 17.38 25.61 -10.75
N ARG A 209 16.07 25.82 -10.52
CA ARG A 209 15.36 27.00 -11.06
C ARG A 209 15.37 28.25 -10.16
N ARG A 210 15.77 28.18 -8.89
CA ARG A 210 15.77 29.36 -8.00
C ARG A 210 17.11 30.07 -7.84
N CYS A 211 18.21 29.53 -8.36
CA CYS A 211 19.51 30.21 -8.34
C CYS A 211 19.85 30.93 -9.66
N ALA A 212 18.96 30.93 -10.65
CA ALA A 212 19.17 31.62 -11.93
C ALA A 212 18.30 32.89 -12.07
N SER A 213 17.77 33.43 -10.97
CA SER A 213 16.98 34.67 -10.98
C SER A 213 17.09 35.43 -9.66
N VAL A 214 18.33 35.78 -9.27
CA VAL A 214 18.75 37.04 -8.61
C VAL A 214 20.22 37.24 -8.97
#